data_AF-A0A934ZMD3-F1
#
_entry.id   AF-A0A934ZMD3-F1
#
_cell.length_a   1.000
_cell.length_b   1.000
_cell.length_c   1.000
_cell.angle_alpha   90.00
_cell.angle_beta   90.00
_cell.angle_gamma   90.00
#
_symmetry.space_group_name_H-M   'P 1'
#
loop_
_entity.id
_entity.type
_entity.pdbx_description
1 polymer ?
#
loop_
_entity_poly.entity_id
_entity_poly.type
_entity_poly.pdbx_seq_one_letter_code
_entity_poly.pdbx_strand_id
1 'polypeptide(L)'
;MKIMSPRVHGYLDLVVIAAFALAPTLLGFGSRAASLCYVLAGLHATLTVLTAFPMGLLKMIPFPVHGALEAVMAPLLVATPWLVGFSGVGPARSFYIASGMVLGAVWLLTDYRAGAPDREHLPEGRVSI
;
A
#
# COMPACT_ATOMS: atom_id res chain seq x y z
N MET A 1 1.25 -16.08 -11.76
CA MET A 1 2.59 -16.23 -11.14
C MET A 1 2.81 -15.00 -10.29
N LYS A 2 3.09 -15.14 -8.99
CA LYS A 2 3.44 -13.99 -8.13
C LYS A 2 4.96 -13.84 -8.18
N ILE A 3 5.43 -12.65 -8.54
CA ILE A 3 6.82 -12.43 -8.96
C ILE A 3 7.55 -11.54 -7.94
N MET A 4 6.81 -10.66 -7.25
CA MET A 4 7.40 -9.64 -6.40
C MET A 4 7.48 -10.07 -4.94
N SER A 5 8.70 -10.04 -4.40
CA SER A 5 8.99 -10.39 -3.01
C SER A 5 8.49 -9.30 -2.03
N PRO A 6 8.21 -9.63 -0.76
CA PRO A 6 7.82 -8.66 0.26
C PRO A 6 8.80 -7.50 0.44
N ARG A 7 10.10 -7.73 0.20
CA ARG A 7 11.13 -6.67 0.28
C ARG A 7 10.98 -5.64 -0.84
N VAL A 8 10.77 -6.10 -2.08
CA VAL A 8 10.58 -5.20 -3.23
C VAL A 8 9.28 -4.42 -3.07
N HIS A 9 8.21 -5.09 -2.62
CA HIS A 9 6.95 -4.42 -2.28
C HIS A 9 7.15 -3.33 -1.23
N GLY A 10 7.89 -3.60 -0.14
CA GLY A 10 8.19 -2.60 0.87
C GLY A 10 8.96 -1.37 0.37
N TYR A 11 9.82 -1.51 -0.65
CA TYR A 11 10.42 -0.32 -1.28
C TYR A 11 9.39 0.49 -2.08
N LEU A 12 8.46 -0.19 -2.76
CA LEU A 12 7.38 0.48 -3.48
C LEU A 12 6.43 1.22 -2.53
N ASP A 13 6.16 0.68 -1.35
CA ASP A 13 5.38 1.37 -0.31
C ASP A 13 6.01 2.72 0.03
N LEU A 14 7.33 2.76 0.28
CA LEU A 14 8.04 4.00 0.58
C LEU A 14 7.97 5.00 -0.57
N VAL A 15 8.06 4.53 -1.82
CA VAL A 15 7.89 5.37 -3.02
C VAL A 15 6.48 5.92 -3.12
N VAL A 16 5.45 5.10 -2.87
CA VAL A 16 4.04 5.53 -2.90
C VAL A 16 3.77 6.56 -1.80
N ILE A 17 4.25 6.33 -0.59
CA ILE A 17 4.14 7.28 0.54
C ILE A 17 4.76 8.63 0.15
N ALA A 18 5.98 8.62 -0.39
CA ALA A 18 6.66 9.84 -0.82
C ALA A 18 5.92 10.52 -1.97
N ALA A 19 5.46 9.76 -2.97
CA ALA A 19 4.72 10.30 -4.10
C ALA A 19 3.43 11.01 -3.65
N PHE A 20 2.65 10.40 -2.74
CA PHE A 20 1.44 11.03 -2.22
C PHE A 20 1.75 12.23 -1.31
N ALA A 21 2.83 12.18 -0.51
CA ALA A 21 3.23 13.32 0.32
C ALA A 21 3.70 14.53 -0.51
N LEU A 22 4.35 14.29 -1.66
CA LEU A 22 4.95 15.35 -2.47
C LEU A 22 4.05 15.82 -3.63
N ALA A 23 3.13 14.98 -4.11
CA ALA A 23 2.28 15.28 -5.25
C ALA A 23 1.51 16.60 -5.14
N PRO A 24 0.92 16.98 -3.98
CA PRO A 24 0.20 18.24 -3.88
C PRO A 24 1.07 19.47 -4.19
N THR A 25 2.30 19.49 -3.69
CA THR A 25 3.25 20.59 -3.91
C THR A 25 3.81 20.57 -5.32
N LEU A 26 4.20 19.39 -5.83
CA LEU A 26 4.86 19.27 -7.13
C LEU A 26 3.89 19.43 -8.31
N LEU A 27 2.63 19.06 -8.14
CA LEU A 27 1.62 19.04 -9.20
C LEU A 27 0.50 20.09 -9.00
N GLY A 28 0.59 20.91 -7.95
CA GLY A 28 -0.32 22.03 -7.70
C GLY A 28 -1.75 21.61 -7.37
N PHE A 29 -1.94 20.63 -6.47
CA PHE A 29 -3.29 20.15 -6.14
C PHE A 29 -4.06 21.16 -5.28
N GLY A 30 -5.35 21.31 -5.58
CA GLY A 30 -6.28 22.07 -4.73
C GLY A 30 -6.54 21.37 -3.39
N SER A 31 -7.05 22.12 -2.41
CA SER A 31 -7.19 21.71 -1.01
C SER A 31 -7.80 20.33 -0.80
N ARG A 32 -8.89 19.98 -1.49
CA ARG A 32 -9.55 18.67 -1.36
C ARG A 32 -8.65 17.49 -1.76
N ALA A 33 -8.05 17.56 -2.96
CA ALA A 33 -7.16 16.50 -3.45
C ALA A 33 -5.84 16.45 -2.67
N ALA A 34 -5.33 17.60 -2.25
CA ALA A 34 -4.14 17.71 -1.41
C ALA A 34 -4.35 17.08 -0.04
N SER A 35 -5.44 17.39 0.65
CA SER A 35 -5.76 16.80 1.96
C SER A 35 -5.85 15.28 1.90
N LEU A 36 -6.52 14.74 0.87
CA LEU A 36 -6.58 13.28 0.68
C LEU A 36 -5.21 12.68 0.42
N CYS A 37 -4.34 13.36 -0.32
CA CYS A 37 -2.98 12.89 -0.55
C CYS A 37 -2.21 12.73 0.76
N TYR A 38 -2.28 13.73 1.64
CA TYR A 38 -1.62 13.68 2.94
C TYR A 38 -2.21 12.60 3.86
N VAL A 39 -3.54 12.47 3.89
CA VAL A 39 -4.22 11.44 4.67
C VAL A 39 -3.80 10.05 4.19
N LEU A 40 -3.83 9.80 2.88
CA LEU A 40 -3.45 8.52 2.30
C LEU A 40 -1.96 8.21 2.51
N ALA A 41 -1.07 9.20 2.38
CA ALA A 41 0.35 9.04 2.70
C ALA A 41 0.55 8.62 4.17
N GLY A 42 -0.12 9.29 5.10
CA GLY A 42 -0.06 8.97 6.53
C GLY A 42 -0.62 7.59 6.87
N LEU A 43 -1.77 7.22 6.28
CA LEU A 43 -2.38 5.90 6.47
C LEU A 43 -1.51 4.79 5.88
N HIS A 44 -0.96 4.97 4.67
CA HIS A 44 -0.08 3.98 4.04
C HIS A 44 1.24 3.81 4.81
N ALA A 45 1.83 4.91 5.30
CA ALA A 45 3.00 4.87 6.17
C ALA A 45 2.71 4.13 7.49
N THR A 46 1.57 4.40 8.11
CA THR A 46 1.14 3.72 9.33
C THR A 46 0.95 2.23 9.06
N LEU A 47 0.24 1.87 8.00
CA LEU A 47 0.06 0.48 7.58
C LEU A 47 1.41 -0.21 7.35
N THR A 48 2.32 0.43 6.62
CA THR A 48 3.69 -0.05 6.36
C THR A 48 4.43 -0.36 7.65
N VAL A 49 4.51 0.61 8.57
CA VAL A 49 5.21 0.45 9.86
C VAL A 49 4.61 -0.68 10.70
N LEU A 50 3.29 -0.86 10.66
CA LEU A 50 2.58 -1.90 11.41
C LEU A 50 2.65 -3.28 10.74
N THR A 51 3.00 -3.38 9.47
CA THR A 51 2.91 -4.64 8.71
C THR A 51 4.04 -5.62 9.05
N ALA A 52 3.73 -6.92 9.11
CA ALA A 52 4.67 -7.99 9.35
C ALA A 52 5.40 -8.39 8.05
N PHE A 53 6.34 -7.56 7.62
CA PHE A 53 7.18 -7.76 6.43
C PHE A 53 8.52 -7.01 6.58
N PRO A 54 9.49 -7.11 5.65
CA PRO A 54 10.84 -6.58 5.85
C PRO A 54 10.95 -5.09 6.18
N MET A 55 10.03 -4.24 5.70
CA MET A 55 10.04 -2.78 5.94
C MET A 55 9.20 -2.37 7.16
N GLY A 56 8.48 -3.32 7.75
CA GLY A 56 7.63 -3.05 8.91
C GLY A 56 8.42 -3.15 10.21
N LEU A 57 8.12 -2.23 11.12
CA LEU A 57 8.84 -2.09 12.39
C LEU A 57 8.11 -2.82 13.52
N LEU A 58 6.79 -2.68 13.58
CA LEU A 58 5.98 -3.15 14.71
C LEU A 58 5.34 -4.52 14.47
N LYS A 59 5.21 -4.95 13.20
CA LYS A 59 4.77 -6.30 12.80
C LYS A 59 3.45 -6.77 13.44
N MET A 60 2.52 -5.83 13.66
CA MET A 60 1.21 -6.06 14.25
C MET A 60 0.17 -6.54 13.22
N ILE A 61 0.33 -6.19 11.94
CA ILE A 61 -0.62 -6.49 10.86
C ILE A 61 0.00 -7.54 9.94
N PRO A 62 -0.61 -8.73 9.74
CA PRO A 62 -0.08 -9.72 8.81
C PRO A 62 0.00 -9.19 7.36
N PHE A 63 1.06 -9.52 6.63
CA PHE A 63 1.24 -9.04 5.24
C PHE A 63 0.08 -9.39 4.28
N PRO A 64 -0.61 -10.55 4.41
CA PRO A 64 -1.84 -10.80 3.64
C PRO A 64 -2.97 -9.80 3.91
N VAL A 65 -3.07 -9.26 5.13
CA VAL A 65 -4.07 -8.24 5.48
C VAL A 65 -3.71 -6.91 4.83
N HIS A 66 -2.42 -6.54 4.81
CA HIS A 66 -1.94 -5.39 4.02
C HIS A 66 -2.38 -5.52 2.56
N GLY A 67 -2.10 -6.66 1.92
CA GLY A 67 -2.51 -6.90 0.54
C GLY A 67 -4.02 -6.87 0.32
N ALA A 68 -4.83 -7.30 1.29
CA ALA A 68 -6.28 -7.19 1.19
C ALA A 68 -6.75 -5.72 1.20
N LEU A 69 -6.11 -4.86 1.98
CA LEU A 69 -6.39 -3.42 1.97
C LEU A 69 -6.02 -2.81 0.63
N GLU A 70 -4.86 -3.14 0.06
CA GLU A 70 -4.47 -2.66 -1.27
C GLU A 70 -5.44 -3.07 -2.38
N ALA A 71 -5.95 -4.31 -2.32
CA ALA A 71 -6.96 -4.81 -3.27
C ALA A 71 -8.22 -3.93 -3.30
N VAL A 72 -8.63 -3.42 -2.14
CA VAL A 72 -9.78 -2.52 -2.00
C VAL A 72 -9.41 -1.08 -2.38
N MET A 73 -8.22 -0.63 -1.97
CA MET A 73 -7.77 0.74 -2.21
C MET A 73 -7.48 1.03 -3.68
N ALA A 74 -7.01 0.05 -4.47
CA ALA A 74 -6.74 0.23 -5.89
C ALA A 74 -7.96 0.75 -6.70
N PRO A 75 -9.13 0.08 -6.69
CA PRO A 75 -10.32 0.61 -7.37
C PRO A 75 -10.88 1.88 -6.71
N LEU A 76 -10.76 2.03 -5.38
CA LEU A 76 -11.20 3.25 -4.70
C LEU A 76 -10.39 4.46 -5.16
N LEU A 77 -9.07 4.35 -5.29
CA LEU A 77 -8.20 5.42 -5.81
C LEU A 77 -8.62 5.84 -7.22
N VAL A 78 -8.91 4.86 -8.09
CA VAL A 78 -9.43 5.15 -9.44
C VAL A 78 -10.75 5.90 -9.37
N ALA A 79 -11.69 5.50 -8.50
CA ALA A 79 -13.00 6.16 -8.37
C ALA A 79 -12.95 7.52 -7.62
N THR A 80 -11.89 7.77 -6.84
CA THR A 80 -11.79 8.91 -5.90
C THR A 80 -12.09 10.28 -6.54
N PRO A 81 -11.58 10.63 -7.75
CA PRO A 81 -11.84 11.93 -8.33
C PRO A 81 -13.33 12.25 -8.49
N TRP A 82 -14.15 11.25 -8.79
CA TRP A 82 -15.60 11.39 -8.92
C TRP A 82 -16.30 11.40 -7.57
N LEU A 83 -15.93 10.47 -6.68
CA LEU A 83 -16.54 10.36 -5.34
C LEU A 83 -16.35 11.62 -4.49
N VAL A 84 -15.25 12.34 -4.68
CA VAL A 84 -14.86 13.51 -3.88
C VAL A 84 -15.09 14.83 -4.65
N GLY A 85 -15.44 14.75 -5.94
CA GLY A 85 -15.79 15.92 -6.74
C GLY A 85 -14.60 16.78 -7.17
N PHE A 86 -13.46 16.16 -7.50
CA PHE A 86 -12.31 16.81 -8.15
C PHE A 86 -11.98 16.22 -9.53
N SER A 87 -12.90 15.47 -10.15
CA SER A 87 -12.76 14.88 -11.49
C SER A 87 -12.57 15.92 -12.61
N GLY A 88 -12.91 17.20 -12.39
CA GLY A 88 -12.61 18.30 -13.31
C GLY A 88 -11.15 18.78 -13.27
N VAL A 89 -10.37 18.39 -12.26
CA VAL A 89 -8.98 18.85 -12.07
C VAL A 89 -8.03 17.84 -12.73
N GLY A 90 -7.55 18.17 -13.93
CA GLY A 90 -6.74 17.27 -14.77
C GLY A 90 -5.56 16.61 -14.04
N PRO A 91 -4.62 17.37 -13.44
CA PRO A 91 -3.45 16.81 -12.75
C PRO A 91 -3.83 15.88 -11.60
N ALA A 92 -4.74 16.31 -10.72
CA ALA A 92 -5.18 15.51 -9.58
C ALA A 92 -5.93 14.25 -10.02
N ARG A 93 -6.86 14.37 -10.97
CA ARG A 93 -7.59 13.21 -11.52
C ARG A 93 -6.63 12.17 -12.08
N SER A 94 -5.71 12.58 -12.95
CA SER A 94 -4.77 11.67 -13.58
C SER A 94 -3.85 11.00 -12.56
N PHE A 95 -3.38 11.74 -11.55
CA PHE A 95 -2.56 11.19 -10.49
C PHE A 95 -3.28 10.08 -9.70
N TYR A 96 -4.51 10.33 -9.24
CA TYR A 96 -5.26 9.33 -8.46
C TYR A 96 -5.61 8.08 -9.29
N ILE A 97 -5.99 8.25 -10.55
CA ILE A 97 -6.24 7.13 -11.46
C ILE A 97 -4.96 6.32 -11.70
N ALA A 98 -3.86 6.98 -12.04
CA ALA A 98 -2.58 6.33 -12.28
C ALA A 98 -2.09 5.58 -11.03
N SER A 99 -2.17 6.21 -9.86
CA SER A 99 -1.81 5.59 -8.58
C SER A 99 -2.67 4.35 -8.29
N GLY A 100 -3.99 4.40 -8.53
CA GLY A 100 -4.87 3.24 -8.36
C GLY A 100 -4.53 2.09 -9.32
N MET A 101 -4.19 2.40 -10.57
CA MET A 101 -3.75 1.40 -11.56
C MET A 101 -2.40 0.77 -11.18
N VAL A 102 -1.44 1.60 -10.76
CA VAL A 102 -0.12 1.13 -10.29
C VAL A 102 -0.27 0.26 -9.05
N LEU A 103 -1.08 0.69 -8.07
CA LEU A 103 -1.37 -0.10 -6.87
C LEU A 103 -2.01 -1.44 -7.22
N GLY A 104 -2.98 -1.46 -8.14
CA GLY A 104 -3.59 -2.70 -8.63
C GLY A 104 -2.58 -3.63 -9.30
N ALA A 105 -1.65 -3.09 -10.09
CA ALA A 105 -0.58 -3.88 -10.70
C ALA A 105 0.38 -4.43 -9.64
N VAL A 106 0.81 -3.61 -8.68
CA VAL A 106 1.64 -4.03 -7.53
C VAL A 106 0.96 -5.16 -6.77
N TRP A 107 -0.33 -5.01 -6.48
CA TRP A 107 -1.11 -6.02 -5.78
C TRP A 107 -1.18 -7.35 -6.53
N LEU A 108 -1.46 -7.33 -7.83
CA LEU A 108 -1.52 -8.55 -8.65
C LEU A 108 -0.18 -9.29 -8.72
N LEU A 109 0.92 -8.55 -8.66
CA LEU A 109 2.28 -9.09 -8.83
C LEU A 109 2.94 -9.53 -7.51
N THR A 110 2.44 -9.07 -6.37
CA THR A 110 3.04 -9.31 -5.05
C THR A 110 2.69 -10.69 -4.49
N ASP A 111 3.70 -11.38 -3.95
CA ASP A 111 3.47 -12.57 -3.13
C ASP A 111 3.30 -12.24 -1.65
N TYR A 112 2.05 -11.96 -1.25
CA TYR A 112 1.70 -11.72 0.14
C TYR A 112 1.83 -12.96 1.06
N ARG A 113 1.95 -14.18 0.51
CA ARG A 113 2.10 -15.40 1.32
C ARG A 113 3.52 -15.56 1.84
N ALA A 114 4.51 -15.05 1.10
CA ALA A 114 5.92 -15.08 1.48
C ALA A 114 6.27 -14.18 2.68
N GLY A 115 5.35 -13.32 3.13
CA GLY A 115 5.50 -12.50 4.34
C GLY A 115 4.87 -13.10 5.60
N ALA A 116 4.24 -14.27 5.52
CA ALA A 116 3.73 -14.94 6.71
C ALA A 116 4.89 -15.36 7.62
N PRO A 117 4.80 -15.21 8.95
CA PRO A 117 5.81 -15.75 9.84
C PRO A 117 5.92 -17.26 9.61
N ASP A 118 7.14 -17.69 9.38
CA ASP A 118 7.51 -19.07 9.10
C ASP A 118 6.90 -19.98 10.17
N ARG A 119 5.92 -20.82 9.80
CA ARG A 119 5.37 -21.85 10.70
C ARG A 119 6.23 -23.12 10.71
N GLU A 120 7.45 -23.05 10.18
CA GLU A 120 8.31 -24.19 9.90
C GLU A 120 9.49 -24.35 10.87
N HIS A 121 9.43 -23.71 12.05
CA HIS A 121 10.44 -23.88 13.12
C HIS A 121 9.86 -24.26 14.49
N LEU A 122 8.66 -24.85 14.55
CA LEU A 122 8.33 -25.64 15.74
C LEU A 122 9.22 -26.89 15.70
N PRO A 123 10.18 -27.07 16.64
CA PRO A 123 10.97 -28.29 16.67
C PRO A 123 10.01 -29.47 16.86
N GLU A 124 9.91 -30.32 15.84
CA GLU A 124 9.36 -31.66 15.99
C GLU A 124 10.20 -32.35 17.07
N GLY A 125 9.60 -32.62 18.24
CA GLY A 125 10.28 -33.45 19.25
C GLY A 125 10.32 -32.91 20.67
N ARG A 126 9.27 -32.24 21.16
CA ARG A 126 9.02 -32.26 22.62
C ARG A 126 7.61 -32.74 22.95
N VAL A 127 7.39 -34.03 22.74
CA VAL A 127 6.54 -34.83 23.63
C VAL A 127 7.33 -36.08 24.02
N SER A 128 8.02 -35.96 25.14
CA SER A 128 8.48 -37.10 25.94
C SER A 128 8.61 -36.59 27.37
N ILE A 129 7.52 -36.67 28.13
CA ILE A 129 7.30 -37.43 29.38
C ILE A 129 5.85 -37.18 29.79
#